data_AF-A0A382HDS9-F1
#
_entry.id   AF-A0A382HDS9-F1
#
_cell.length_a   1.000
_cell.length_b   1.000
_cell.length_c   1.000
_cell.angle_alpha   90.00
_cell.angle_beta   90.00
_cell.angle_gamma   90.00
#
_symmetry.space_group_name_H-M   'P 1'
#
loop_
_entity.id
_entity.type
_entity.pdbx_description
1 polymer ?
#
loop_
_entity_poly.entity_id
_entity_poly.type
_entity_poly.pdbx_seq_one_letter_code
_entity_poly.pdbx_strand_id
1 'polypeptide(L)'
;MKNLTKRICSAAVLILILIYLTHDTTATSIRVVVATLISLIIVWEYSRLFKSRFCQVLFQMLFISLVFSAPYFIGFLESISNYFFGFLFLTWVVIFFRVLTNKKKNINDFLIFIFGYLTLLPFVGSLFTIIIYPGILLYAVITVSIADSAAYFVGRRVGKT
;
A
#
# COMPACT_ATOMS: atom_id res chain seq x y z
N MET A 1 -29.88 -11.69 -5.41
CA MET A 1 -28.56 -12.09 -5.99
C MET A 1 -27.86 -13.06 -5.05
N LYS A 2 -27.45 -14.25 -5.53
CA LYS A 2 -26.65 -15.22 -4.75
C LYS A 2 -25.31 -14.59 -4.36
N ASN A 3 -24.78 -14.91 -3.18
CA ASN A 3 -23.52 -14.36 -2.65
C ASN A 3 -22.33 -14.53 -3.61
N LEU A 4 -22.31 -15.61 -4.39
CA LEU A 4 -21.26 -15.88 -5.36
C LEU A 4 -21.21 -14.82 -6.48
N THR A 5 -22.37 -14.48 -7.04
CA THR A 5 -22.48 -13.49 -8.13
C THR A 5 -22.05 -12.11 -7.66
N LYS A 6 -22.35 -11.74 -6.41
CA LYS A 6 -21.89 -10.47 -5.82
C LYS A 6 -20.37 -10.39 -5.71
N ARG A 7 -19.71 -11.48 -5.26
CA ARG A 7 -18.25 -11.54 -5.12
C ARG A 7 -17.53 -11.49 -6.46
N ILE A 8 -18.04 -12.22 -7.45
CA ILE A 8 -17.46 -12.22 -8.81
C ILE A 8 -17.64 -10.85 -9.45
N CYS A 9 -18.84 -10.25 -9.32
CA CYS A 9 -19.11 -8.92 -9.85
C CYS A 9 -18.21 -7.86 -9.19
N SER A 10 -18.05 -7.86 -7.87
CA SER A 10 -17.17 -6.89 -7.19
C SER A 10 -15.71 -7.02 -7.62
N ALA A 11 -15.22 -8.25 -7.82
CA ALA A 11 -13.85 -8.48 -8.29
C ALA A 11 -13.66 -8.00 -9.73
N ALA A 12 -14.61 -8.29 -10.63
CA ALA A 12 -14.56 -7.84 -12.01
C ALA A 12 -14.59 -6.30 -12.12
N VAL A 13 -15.45 -5.65 -11.34
CA VAL A 13 -15.53 -4.17 -11.28
C VAL A 13 -14.22 -3.57 -10.79
N LEU A 14 -13.59 -4.16 -9.77
CA LEU A 14 -12.29 -3.68 -9.27
C LEU A 14 -11.20 -3.73 -10.35
N ILE A 15 -11.12 -4.84 -11.10
CA ILE A 15 -10.15 -5.00 -12.19
C ILE A 15 -10.41 -3.97 -13.31
N LEU A 16 -11.68 -3.77 -13.69
CA LEU A 16 -12.04 -2.78 -14.71
C LEU A 16 -11.67 -1.35 -14.28
N ILE A 17 -11.89 -1.00 -13.01
CA ILE A 17 -11.48 0.30 -12.46
C ILE A 17 -9.96 0.46 -12.52
N LEU A 18 -9.19 -0.56 -12.16
CA LEU A 18 -7.73 -0.51 -12.22
C LEU A 18 -7.22 -0.34 -13.65
N ILE A 19 -7.82 -1.04 -14.63
CA ILE A 19 -7.50 -0.87 -16.05
C ILE A 19 -7.83 0.55 -16.50
N TYR A 20 -9.02 1.04 -16.16
CA TYR A 20 -9.44 2.40 -16.51
C TYR A 20 -8.43 3.45 -16.02
N LEU A 21 -7.94 3.33 -14.78
CA LEU A 21 -6.98 4.27 -14.18
C LEU A 21 -5.61 4.31 -14.88
N THR A 22 -5.26 3.27 -15.65
CA THR A 22 -4.02 3.26 -16.44
C THR A 22 -4.14 3.94 -17.79
N HIS A 23 -5.35 4.23 -18.24
CA HIS A 23 -5.54 4.82 -19.55
C HIS A 23 -5.04 6.26 -19.56
N ASP A 24 -4.24 6.63 -20.55
CA ASP A 24 -3.51 7.91 -20.54
C ASP A 24 -4.46 9.13 -20.52
N THR A 25 -5.63 8.96 -21.13
CA THR A 25 -6.71 9.96 -21.19
C THR A 25 -7.43 10.20 -19.87
N THR A 26 -7.21 9.39 -18.83
CA THR A 26 -7.82 9.66 -17.52
C THR A 26 -7.18 10.86 -16.86
N ALA A 27 -8.01 11.82 -16.43
CA ALA A 27 -7.54 12.98 -15.70
C ALA A 27 -6.70 12.59 -14.47
N THR A 28 -5.55 13.24 -14.30
CA THR A 28 -4.65 13.08 -13.15
C THR A 28 -5.37 13.24 -11.82
N SER A 29 -6.38 14.12 -11.76
CA SER A 29 -7.26 14.31 -10.60
C SER A 29 -8.01 13.04 -10.20
N ILE A 30 -8.52 12.26 -11.15
CA ILE A 30 -9.24 11.01 -10.87
C ILE A 30 -8.29 9.98 -10.24
N ARG A 31 -7.06 9.88 -10.75
CA ARG A 31 -6.03 8.97 -10.22
C ARG A 31 -5.67 9.35 -8.78
N VAL A 32 -5.50 10.64 -8.50
CA VAL A 32 -5.24 11.16 -7.14
C VAL A 32 -6.40 10.84 -6.20
N VAL A 33 -7.65 11.03 -6.65
CA VAL A 33 -8.83 10.70 -5.83
C VAL A 33 -8.89 9.21 -5.49
N VAL A 34 -8.66 8.31 -6.45
CA VAL A 34 -8.67 6.86 -6.16
C VAL A 34 -7.50 6.46 -5.25
N ALA A 35 -6.30 6.98 -5.50
CA ALA A 35 -5.12 6.76 -4.68
C ALA A 35 -5.32 7.19 -3.22
N THR A 36 -5.92 8.36 -3.01
CA THR A 36 -6.23 8.89 -1.68
C THR A 36 -7.32 8.07 -0.98
N LEU A 37 -8.35 7.61 -1.69
CA LEU A 37 -9.36 6.70 -1.12
C LEU A 37 -8.76 5.37 -0.67
N ILE A 38 -7.90 4.75 -1.50
CA ILE A 38 -7.21 3.51 -1.15
C ILE A 38 -6.32 3.74 0.08
N SER A 39 -5.57 4.84 0.12
CA SER A 39 -4.76 5.24 1.28
C SER A 39 -5.60 5.31 2.54
N LEU A 40 -6.76 5.96 2.47
CA LEU A 40 -7.62 6.20 3.63
C LEU A 40 -8.20 4.88 4.17
N ILE A 41 -8.56 3.95 3.29
CA ILE A 41 -9.01 2.60 3.67
C ILE A 41 -7.89 1.84 4.39
N ILE A 42 -6.67 1.87 3.85
CA ILE A 42 -5.52 1.17 4.44
C ILE A 42 -5.21 1.74 5.82
N VAL A 43 -5.17 3.07 5.95
CA VAL A 43 -4.92 3.76 7.23
C VAL A 43 -5.99 3.43 8.24
N TRP A 44 -7.25 3.41 7.80
CA TRP A 44 -8.36 3.07 8.67
C TRP A 44 -8.26 1.65 9.19
N GLU A 45 -7.99 0.66 8.34
CA GLU A 45 -7.77 -0.73 8.77
C GLU A 45 -6.54 -0.85 9.67
N TYR A 46 -5.43 -0.21 9.33
CA TYR A 46 -4.22 -0.24 10.15
C TYR A 46 -4.44 0.38 11.52
N SER A 47 -5.24 1.45 11.59
CA SER A 47 -5.54 2.15 12.85
C SER A 47 -6.27 1.27 13.87
N ARG A 48 -6.96 0.21 13.43
CA ARG A 48 -7.63 -0.74 14.33
C ARG A 48 -6.67 -1.64 15.09
N LEU A 49 -5.39 -1.67 14.71
CA LEU A 49 -4.36 -2.46 15.40
C LEU A 49 -3.92 -1.82 16.72
N PHE A 50 -4.14 -0.52 16.90
CA PHE A 50 -3.77 0.19 18.13
C PHE A 50 -4.72 -0.13 19.27
N LYS A 51 -4.18 -0.32 20.47
CA LYS A 51 -4.98 -0.47 21.70
C LYS A 51 -5.33 0.90 22.28
N SER A 52 -4.38 1.83 22.24
CA SER A 52 -4.56 3.21 22.71
C SER A 52 -5.25 4.07 21.68
N ARG A 53 -6.37 4.67 22.07
CA ARG A 53 -7.13 5.63 21.26
C ARG A 53 -6.32 6.88 20.92
N PHE A 54 -5.41 7.31 21.81
CA PHE A 54 -4.56 8.47 21.55
C PHE A 54 -3.56 8.18 20.41
N CYS A 55 -2.85 7.06 20.48
CA CYS A 55 -1.91 6.65 19.43
C CYS A 55 -2.61 6.43 18.09
N GLN A 56 -3.81 5.86 18.11
CA GLN A 56 -4.63 5.67 16.92
C GLN A 56 -4.95 6.99 16.20
N VAL A 57 -5.48 7.99 16.93
CA VAL A 57 -5.85 9.28 16.34
C VAL A 57 -4.61 10.04 15.89
N LEU A 58 -3.55 10.04 16.69
CA LEU A 58 -2.29 10.69 16.35
C LEU A 58 -1.69 10.09 15.08
N PHE A 59 -1.75 8.76 14.92
CA PHE A 59 -1.32 8.06 13.70
C PHE A 59 -2.12 8.51 12.48
N GLN A 60 -3.44 8.53 12.58
CA GLN A 60 -4.32 8.96 11.48
C GLN A 60 -4.05 10.42 11.08
N MET A 61 -3.96 11.33 12.06
CA MET A 61 -3.74 12.76 11.79
C MET A 61 -2.42 13.01 11.07
N LEU A 62 -1.33 12.40 11.53
CA LEU A 62 -0.03 12.56 10.91
C LEU A 62 0.02 11.93 9.51
N PHE A 63 -0.67 10.80 9.29
CA PHE A 63 -0.67 10.15 7.98
C PHE A 63 -1.50 10.93 6.97
N ILE A 64 -2.65 11.46 7.39
CA ILE A 64 -3.46 12.36 6.57
C ILE A 64 -2.63 13.59 6.20
N SER A 65 -1.93 14.20 7.16
CA SER A 65 -1.03 15.33 6.90
C SER A 65 0.07 14.98 5.87
N LEU A 66 0.67 13.79 5.97
CA LEU A 66 1.65 13.29 5.00
C LEU A 66 1.05 13.17 3.59
N VAL A 67 -0.13 12.56 3.45
CA VAL A 67 -0.79 12.39 2.14
C VAL A 67 -1.25 13.72 1.54
N PHE A 68 -1.72 14.67 2.35
CA PHE A 68 -2.12 15.99 1.86
C PHE A 68 -0.94 16.89 1.52
N SER A 69 0.18 16.74 2.23
CA SER A 69 1.42 17.47 1.92
C SER A 69 2.15 16.92 0.70
N ALA A 70 1.83 15.69 0.30
CA ALA A 70 2.43 14.97 -0.80
C ALA A 70 2.63 15.82 -2.09
N PRO A 71 1.60 16.52 -2.63
CA PRO A 71 1.73 17.26 -3.88
C PRO A 71 2.76 18.41 -3.81
N TYR A 72 2.99 18.97 -2.63
CA TYR A 72 3.94 20.07 -2.42
C TYR A 72 5.40 19.62 -2.47
N PHE A 73 5.67 18.32 -2.33
CA PHE A 73 7.02 17.76 -2.34
C PHE A 73 7.42 17.12 -3.67
N ILE A 74 6.58 17.18 -4.71
CA ILE A 74 6.82 16.49 -6.00
C ILE A 74 8.19 16.86 -6.60
N GLY A 75 8.50 18.15 -6.74
CA GLY A 75 9.77 18.58 -7.35
C GLY A 75 11.02 18.22 -6.52
N PHE A 76 10.89 18.19 -5.20
CA PHE A 76 11.95 17.74 -4.30
C PHE A 76 12.17 16.23 -4.37
N LEU A 77 11.08 15.46 -4.41
CA LEU A 77 11.10 14.01 -4.54
C LEU A 77 11.69 13.55 -5.89
N GLU A 78 11.46 14.28 -6.97
CA GLU A 78 12.03 13.98 -8.28
C GLU A 78 13.56 14.07 -8.25
N SER A 79 14.10 15.11 -7.60
CA SER A 79 15.54 15.34 -7.42
C SER A 79 16.24 14.25 -6.59
N ILE A 80 15.56 13.71 -5.57
CA ILE A 80 16.12 12.72 -4.63
C ILE A 80 15.64 11.29 -4.93
N SER A 81 14.89 11.09 -6.03
CA SER A 81 14.12 9.89 -6.33
C SER A 81 14.89 8.57 -6.14
N ASN A 82 16.12 8.46 -6.64
CA ASN A 82 16.95 7.26 -6.50
C ASN A 82 17.30 6.94 -5.04
N TYR A 83 17.70 7.96 -4.26
CA TYR A 83 18.04 7.79 -2.85
C TYR A 83 16.81 7.50 -2.00
N PHE A 84 15.69 8.18 -2.31
CA PHE A 84 14.41 7.96 -1.64
C PHE A 84 13.91 6.53 -1.88
N PHE A 85 13.98 6.03 -3.12
CA PHE A 85 13.60 4.66 -3.44
C PHE A 85 14.47 3.62 -2.72
N GLY A 86 15.79 3.85 -2.67
CA GLY A 86 16.69 3.00 -1.88
C GLY A 86 16.35 2.97 -0.39
N PHE A 87 15.98 4.11 0.20
CA PHE A 87 15.51 4.19 1.58
C PHE A 87 14.19 3.42 1.80
N LEU A 88 13.22 3.57 0.89
CA LEU A 88 11.95 2.83 0.95
C LEU A 88 12.17 1.31 0.89
N PHE A 89 13.08 0.85 0.02
CA PHE A 89 13.44 -0.56 -0.08
C PHE A 89 14.09 -1.09 1.21
N LEU A 90 15.07 -0.36 1.76
CA LEU A 90 15.71 -0.71 3.04
C LEU A 90 14.67 -0.83 4.16
N THR A 91 13.69 0.07 4.17
CA THR A 91 12.60 0.06 5.13
C THR A 91 11.82 -1.26 5.10
N TRP A 92 11.49 -1.73 3.89
CA TRP A 92 10.82 -3.02 3.70
C TRP A 92 11.68 -4.22 4.10
N VAL A 93 12.99 -4.19 3.83
CA VAL A 93 13.92 -5.24 4.28
C VAL A 93 13.91 -5.33 5.82
N VAL A 94 13.96 -4.20 6.51
CA VAL A 94 13.91 -4.17 7.99
C VAL A 94 12.59 -4.75 8.52
N ILE A 95 11.45 -4.39 7.90
CA ILE A 95 10.14 -4.93 8.27
C ILE A 95 10.09 -6.44 8.03
N PHE A 96 10.58 -6.91 6.88
CA PHE A 96 10.61 -8.32 6.52
C PHE A 96 11.38 -9.15 7.55
N PHE A 97 12.59 -8.71 7.94
CA PHE A 97 13.35 -9.36 9.00
C PHE A 97 12.59 -9.41 10.33
N ARG A 98 11.89 -8.33 10.69
CA ARG A 98 11.08 -8.26 11.91
C ARG A 98 9.91 -9.25 11.88
N VAL A 99 9.22 -9.37 10.74
CA VAL A 99 8.09 -10.31 10.53
C VAL A 99 8.57 -11.75 10.65
N LEU A 100 9.75 -12.07 10.10
CA LEU A 100 10.33 -13.42 10.20
C LEU A 100 10.77 -13.78 11.62
N THR A 101 11.34 -12.82 12.36
CA THR A 101 11.91 -13.05 13.70
C THR A 101 10.86 -13.04 14.82
N ASN A 102 9.80 -12.24 14.73
CA ASN A 102 8.82 -12.11 15.81
C ASN A 102 7.49 -12.81 15.48
N LYS A 103 7.45 -14.14 15.61
CA LYS A 103 6.21 -14.93 15.41
C LYS A 103 5.21 -14.88 16.56
N LYS A 104 5.63 -14.46 17.77
CA LYS A 104 4.79 -14.38 18.97
C LYS A 104 5.26 -13.24 19.87
N LYS A 105 4.66 -12.05 19.78
CA LYS A 105 4.81 -11.02 20.82
C LYS A 105 3.66 -10.03 20.81
N ASN A 106 3.25 -9.61 22.00
CA ASN A 106 2.30 -8.54 22.23
C ASN A 106 3.01 -7.22 21.84
N ILE A 107 2.78 -6.74 20.62
CA ILE A 107 3.45 -5.54 20.10
C ILE A 107 2.87 -4.32 20.83
N ASN A 108 3.74 -3.42 21.30
CA ASN A 108 3.34 -2.16 21.91
C ASN A 108 2.84 -1.18 20.83
N ASP A 109 1.88 -0.32 21.16
CA ASP A 109 1.31 0.68 20.27
C ASP A 109 2.37 1.60 19.65
N PHE A 110 3.45 1.92 20.38
CA PHE A 110 4.56 2.71 19.82
C PHE A 110 5.31 1.99 18.69
N LEU A 111 5.47 0.67 18.79
CA LEU A 111 6.10 -0.12 17.74
C LEU A 111 5.14 -0.27 16.54
N ILE A 112 3.85 -0.46 16.79
CA ILE A 112 2.80 -0.46 15.75
C ILE A 112 2.83 0.88 15.01
N PHE A 113 2.99 1.98 15.73
CA PHE A 113 3.10 3.31 15.15
C PHE A 113 4.27 3.42 14.16
N ILE A 114 5.49 3.11 14.61
CA ILE A 114 6.69 3.21 13.78
C ILE A 114 6.58 2.26 12.58
N PHE A 115 6.19 1.01 12.81
CA PHE A 115 6.06 0.05 11.72
C PHE A 115 4.99 0.45 10.72
N GLY A 116 3.87 1.02 11.17
CA GLY A 116 2.83 1.54 10.30
C GLY A 116 3.36 2.59 9.33
N TYR A 117 4.12 3.56 9.84
CA TYR A 117 4.76 4.56 8.98
C TYR A 117 5.76 3.94 8.02
N LEU A 118 6.63 3.07 8.51
CA LEU A 118 7.64 2.40 7.69
C LEU A 118 7.00 1.53 6.59
N THR A 119 5.88 0.87 6.86
CA THR A 119 5.15 0.07 5.87
C THR A 119 4.40 0.92 4.85
N LEU A 120 3.83 2.05 5.28
CA LEU A 120 2.98 2.89 4.42
C LEU A 120 3.75 3.94 3.64
N LEU A 121 4.96 4.33 4.07
CA LEU A 121 5.82 5.28 3.36
C LEU A 121 6.08 4.86 1.90
N PRO A 122 6.44 3.60 1.62
CA PRO A 122 6.65 3.12 0.25
C PRO A 122 5.36 3.12 -0.56
N PHE A 123 4.23 2.87 0.08
CA PHE A 123 2.93 2.99 -0.58
C PHE A 123 2.65 4.44 -0.98
N VAL A 124 2.85 5.42 -0.09
CA VAL A 124 2.72 6.85 -0.42
C VAL A 124 3.70 7.24 -1.53
N GLY A 125 4.96 6.78 -1.46
CA GLY A 125 5.95 6.94 -2.53
C GLY A 125 5.49 6.37 -3.87
N SER A 126 4.87 5.19 -3.86
CA SER A 126 4.34 4.55 -5.07
C SER A 126 3.17 5.33 -5.67
N LEU A 127 2.32 5.95 -4.86
CA LEU A 127 1.22 6.79 -5.35
C LEU A 127 1.73 7.96 -6.19
N PHE A 128 2.87 8.53 -5.85
CA PHE A 128 3.52 9.55 -6.67
C PHE A 128 3.99 9.00 -8.01
N THR A 129 4.65 7.84 -8.01
CA THR A 129 5.10 7.20 -9.26
C THR A 129 3.92 6.81 -10.15
N ILE A 130 2.76 6.50 -9.57
CA ILE A 130 1.51 6.21 -10.31
C ILE A 130 0.96 7.46 -10.99
N ILE A 131 1.11 8.65 -10.38
CA ILE A 131 0.69 9.92 -10.97
C ILE A 131 1.57 10.25 -12.19
N ILE A 132 2.88 10.03 -12.07
CA ILE A 132 3.87 10.36 -13.12
C ILE A 132 3.87 9.29 -14.23
N TYR A 133 3.81 8.00 -13.86
CA TYR A 133 3.92 6.85 -14.75
C TYR A 133 2.79 5.85 -14.48
N PRO A 134 1.58 6.08 -15.02
CA PRO A 134 0.38 5.29 -14.70
C PRO A 134 0.50 3.81 -15.10
N GLY A 135 1.26 3.49 -16.15
CA GLY A 135 1.48 2.11 -16.61
C GLY A 135 2.19 1.22 -15.58
N ILE A 136 2.98 1.81 -14.68
CA ILE A 136 3.70 1.06 -13.63
C ILE A 136 2.72 0.45 -12.62
N LEU A 137 1.58 1.09 -12.36
CA LEU A 137 0.57 0.61 -11.40
C LEU A 137 0.09 -0.79 -11.74
N LEU A 138 -0.40 -0.96 -12.98
CA LEU A 138 -1.00 -2.20 -13.41
C LEU A 138 0.05 -3.29 -13.57
N TYR A 139 1.26 -2.92 -14.03
CA TYR A 139 2.39 -3.85 -14.05
C TYR A 139 2.75 -4.35 -12.65
N ALA A 140 2.81 -3.47 -11.65
CA ALA A 140 3.08 -3.83 -10.27
C ALA A 140 1.98 -4.73 -9.70
N VAL A 141 0.71 -4.38 -9.89
CA VAL A 141 -0.43 -5.18 -9.42
C VAL A 141 -0.45 -6.57 -10.07
N ILE A 142 -0.24 -6.66 -11.39
CA ILE A 142 -0.17 -7.94 -12.10
C ILE A 142 0.99 -8.78 -11.56
N THR A 143 2.18 -8.19 -11.46
CA THR A 143 3.38 -8.90 -11.01
C THR A 143 3.21 -9.45 -9.60
N VAL A 144 2.70 -8.64 -8.67
CA VAL A 144 2.43 -9.07 -7.29
C VAL A 144 1.34 -10.15 -7.24
N SER A 145 0.28 -10.02 -8.05
CA SER A 145 -0.82 -11.00 -8.11
C SER A 145 -0.34 -12.36 -8.66
N ILE A 146 0.53 -12.34 -9.69
CA ILE A 146 1.16 -13.55 -10.22
C ILE A 146 2.07 -14.18 -9.17
N ALA A 147 2.90 -13.37 -8.49
CA ALA A 147 3.79 -13.86 -7.45
C ALA A 147 3.03 -14.51 -6.28
N ASP A 148 1.94 -13.89 -5.82
CA ASP A 148 1.10 -14.42 -4.74
C ASP A 148 0.40 -15.73 -5.16
N SER A 149 -0.13 -15.78 -6.38
CA SER A 149 -0.72 -17.01 -6.94
C SER A 149 0.31 -18.14 -7.05
N ALA A 150 1.51 -17.83 -7.55
CA ALA A 150 2.59 -18.81 -7.66
C ALA A 150 3.03 -19.32 -6.28
N ALA A 151 3.23 -18.42 -5.31
CA ALA A 151 3.58 -18.78 -3.93
C ALA A 151 2.52 -19.68 -3.29
N TYR A 152 1.23 -19.40 -3.51
CA TYR A 152 0.13 -20.22 -3.02
C TYR A 152 0.17 -21.65 -3.61
N PHE A 153 0.29 -21.78 -4.93
CA PHE A 153 0.31 -23.10 -5.58
C PHE A 153 1.56 -23.91 -5.25
N VAL A 154 2.73 -23.26 -5.25
CA VAL A 154 4.00 -23.90 -4.90
C VAL A 154 3.98 -24.32 -3.43
N GLY A 155 3.56 -23.44 -2.50
CA GLY A 155 3.46 -23.76 -1.08
C GLY A 155 2.49 -24.92 -0.80
N ARG A 156 1.39 -25.01 -1.56
CA ARG A 156 0.45 -26.14 -1.45
C ARG A 156 1.06 -27.47 -1.93
N ARG A 157 1.92 -27.44 -2.95
CA ARG A 157 2.57 -28.65 -3.50
C ARG A 157 3.78 -29.10 -2.70
N VAL A 158 4.63 -28.16 -2.28
CA VAL A 158 5.92 -28.44 -1.63
C VAL A 158 5.73 -28.69 -0.13
N GLY A 159 4.61 -28.25 0.46
CA GLY A 159 4.34 -28.42 1.89
C GLY A 159 5.16 -27.46 2.76
N LYS A 160 5.06 -27.62 4.08
CA LYS A 160 5.84 -26.83 5.03
C LYS A 160 7.24 -27.46 5.12
N THR A 161 8.25 -26.76 4.62
CA THR A 161 9.64 -26.94 5.07
C THR A 161 9.80 -26.38 6.48
#